data_AF-E1UHH3-F1
#
_entry.id   AF-E1UHH3-F1
#
_cell.length_a   1.000
_cell.length_b   1.000
_cell.length_c   1.000
_cell.angle_alpha   90.00
_cell.angle_beta   90.00
_cell.angle_gamma   90.00
#
_symmetry.space_group_name_H-M   'P 1'
#
loop_
_entity.id
_entity.type
_entity.pdbx_description
1 polymer ?
#
loop_
_entity_poly.entity_id
_entity_poly.type
_entity_poly.pdbx_seq_one_letter_code
_entity_poly.pdbx_strand_id
1 'polypeptide(L)'
;MGFELIDRESRSLPPVQTRGIDAETTQEDPSKSTSSEEGECVTPKSEQHAVKRPLVCPSAPRKPRPVKRKLQPPADGFCPVPSDLASIFIPLPCPVIKKIRVGS
;
A
#
# COMPACT_ATOMS: atom_id res chain seq x y z
N MET A 1 -44.77 1.12 0.62
CA MET A 1 -44.34 2.37 -0.04
C MET A 1 -42.94 2.64 0.48
N GLY A 2 -41.89 2.02 -0.05
CA GLY A 2 -41.21 2.34 -1.31
C GLY A 2 -39.85 2.94 -0.93
N PHE A 3 -38.77 2.16 -1.04
CA PHE A 3 -37.41 2.66 -0.82
C PHE A 3 -36.82 3.05 -2.17
N GLU A 4 -36.68 4.35 -2.41
CA GLU A 4 -36.01 4.86 -3.60
C GLU A 4 -34.51 4.61 -3.47
N LEU A 5 -34.01 3.68 -4.28
CA LEU A 5 -32.59 3.49 -4.49
C LEU A 5 -32.10 4.68 -5.31
N ILE A 6 -31.44 5.62 -4.65
CA ILE A 6 -30.73 6.71 -5.31
C ILE A 6 -29.66 6.07 -6.17
N ASP A 7 -29.93 6.02 -7.47
CA ASP A 7 -29.03 5.55 -8.50
C ASP A 7 -27.87 6.53 -8.58
N ARG A 8 -26.89 6.36 -7.69
CA ARG A 8 -25.58 6.99 -7.80
C ARG A 8 -24.89 6.30 -8.95
N GLU A 9 -25.20 6.77 -10.14
CA GLU A 9 -24.47 6.49 -11.38
C GLU A 9 -22.97 6.57 -11.07
N SER A 10 -22.33 5.40 -11.00
CA SER A 10 -20.91 5.29 -10.72
C SER A 10 -20.17 5.78 -11.95
N ARG A 11 -19.86 7.08 -11.98
CA ARG A 11 -19.07 7.68 -13.05
C ARG A 11 -17.75 6.93 -13.16
N SER A 12 -17.63 6.11 -14.19
CA SER A 12 -16.40 5.39 -14.52
C SER A 12 -15.32 6.41 -14.85
N LEU A 13 -14.42 6.66 -13.90
CA LEU A 13 -13.27 7.52 -14.14
C LEU A 13 -12.26 6.79 -15.03
N PRO A 14 -11.60 7.49 -15.96
CA PRO A 14 -10.59 6.88 -16.81
C PRO A 14 -9.40 6.39 -15.97
N PRO A 15 -8.70 5.31 -16.41
CA PRO A 15 -7.51 4.82 -15.74
C PRO A 15 -6.42 5.90 -15.66
N VAL A 16 -5.87 6.13 -14.48
CA VAL A 16 -4.76 7.08 -14.27
C VAL A 16 -3.48 6.47 -14.84
N GLN A 17 -2.82 7.20 -15.75
CA GLN A 17 -1.49 6.83 -16.24
C GLN A 17 -0.42 7.54 -15.40
N THR A 18 0.35 6.78 -14.63
CA THR A 18 1.56 7.27 -13.97
C THR A 18 2.77 6.97 -14.85
N ARG A 19 3.42 8.01 -15.40
CA ARG A 19 4.75 7.86 -16.02
C ARG A 19 5.82 7.93 -14.94
N GLY A 20 6.80 7.04 -15.01
CA GLY A 20 8.00 7.05 -14.17
C GLY A 20 8.84 8.30 -14.40
N ILE A 21 9.62 8.68 -13.39
CA ILE A 21 10.45 9.89 -13.28
C ILE A 21 11.71 9.87 -14.16
N ASP A 22 11.75 9.05 -15.20
CA ASP A 22 12.92 8.89 -16.07
C ASP A 22 12.98 9.98 -17.17
N ALA A 23 12.44 11.17 -16.86
CA ALA A 23 12.56 12.34 -17.72
C ALA A 23 13.86 13.08 -17.36
N GLU A 24 14.95 12.64 -17.99
CA GLU A 24 16.21 13.37 -18.04
C GLU A 24 15.96 14.75 -18.70
N THR A 25 16.11 15.83 -17.93
CA THR A 25 16.29 17.19 -18.46
C THR A 25 17.65 17.70 -18.04
N THR A 26 18.62 17.44 -18.91
CA THR A 26 19.88 18.17 -19.01
C THR A 26 19.58 19.61 -19.37
N GLN A 27 19.85 20.53 -18.44
CA GLN A 27 20.01 21.95 -18.71
C GLN A 27 21.38 22.35 -18.19
N GLU A 28 22.34 22.46 -19.11
CA GLU A 28 23.70 22.93 -18.84
C GLU A 28 23.67 24.42 -18.46
N ASP A 29 24.37 24.78 -17.38
CA ASP A 29 24.81 26.14 -17.10
C ASP A 29 26.36 26.10 -16.94
N PRO A 30 27.13 26.79 -17.80
CA PRO A 30 28.56 26.60 -17.92
C PRO A 30 29.32 27.53 -16.96
N SER A 31 29.58 27.08 -15.74
CA SER A 31 30.64 27.65 -14.90
C SER A 31 31.72 26.61 -14.68
N LYS A 32 32.62 26.60 -15.67
CA LYS A 32 33.90 25.90 -15.76
C LYS A 32 34.74 26.12 -14.49
N SER A 33 34.88 25.07 -13.69
CA SER A 33 36.16 24.74 -13.05
C SER A 33 36.47 23.27 -13.36
N THR A 34 37.14 23.09 -14.49
CA THR A 34 37.82 21.83 -14.83
C THR A 34 38.95 21.61 -13.83
N SER A 35 38.65 20.93 -12.73
CA SER A 35 39.60 20.18 -11.94
C SER A 35 39.24 18.71 -12.11
N SER A 36 39.56 18.19 -13.30
CA SER A 36 39.70 16.75 -13.53
C SER A 36 40.96 16.29 -12.84
N GLU A 37 40.95 16.33 -11.51
CA GLU A 37 41.72 15.40 -10.70
C GLU A 37 40.72 14.30 -10.36
N GLU A 38 41.09 13.06 -10.59
CA GLU A 38 40.39 11.88 -10.11
C GLU A 38 40.42 11.88 -8.57
N GLY A 39 39.63 12.80 -8.01
CA GLY A 39 39.51 13.08 -6.60
C GLY A 39 38.75 11.96 -5.98
N GLU A 40 39.52 11.01 -5.43
CA GLU A 40 38.98 10.01 -4.53
C GLU A 40 38.12 10.74 -3.49
N CYS A 41 36.80 10.53 -3.54
CA CYS A 41 35.88 11.24 -2.67
C CYS A 41 36.16 10.84 -1.21
N VAL A 42 36.77 11.74 -0.44
CA VAL A 42 37.15 11.47 0.96
C VAL A 42 36.00 11.79 1.89
N THR A 43 35.55 10.80 2.66
CA THR A 43 34.61 11.04 3.78
C THR A 43 35.30 11.90 4.85
N PRO A 44 34.72 13.04 5.27
CA PRO A 44 35.30 13.86 6.32
C PRO A 44 35.38 13.08 7.64
N LYS A 45 36.58 13.05 8.24
CA LYS A 45 36.90 12.26 9.45
C LYS A 45 36.84 13.07 10.76
N SER A 46 36.52 14.36 10.71
CA SER A 46 36.50 15.20 11.91
C SER A 46 35.34 14.83 12.83
N GLU A 47 35.53 14.95 14.15
CA GLU A 47 34.52 14.61 15.16
C GLU A 47 33.24 15.47 15.02
N GLN A 48 33.38 16.69 14.50
CA GLN A 48 32.25 17.58 14.18
C GLN A 48 31.33 17.02 13.09
N HIS A 49 31.84 16.14 12.22
CA HIS A 49 31.09 15.45 11.17
C HIS A 49 30.77 13.99 11.52
N ALA A 50 31.10 13.54 12.74
CA ALA A 50 30.77 12.20 13.18
C ALA A 50 29.25 12.03 13.36
N VAL A 51 28.72 10.94 12.82
CA VAL A 51 27.31 10.60 12.98
C VAL A 51 27.04 10.30 14.45
N LYS A 52 26.12 11.05 15.05
CA LYS A 52 25.69 10.85 16.44
C LYS A 52 25.15 9.43 16.59
N ARG A 53 25.38 8.83 17.76
CA ARG A 53 24.84 7.49 18.07
C ARG A 53 23.32 7.50 17.90
N PRO A 54 22.73 6.43 17.31
CA PRO A 54 21.28 6.30 17.22
C PRO A 54 20.66 6.42 18.60
N LEU A 55 19.70 7.33 18.76
CA LEU A 55 18.91 7.39 19.98
C LEU A 55 17.96 6.19 19.99
N VAL A 56 17.91 5.46 21.11
CA VAL A 56 16.94 4.38 21.28
C VAL A 56 15.57 5.01 21.48
N CYS A 57 14.63 4.66 20.61
CA CYS A 57 13.24 5.08 20.79
C CYS A 57 12.70 4.51 22.11
N PRO A 58 12.00 5.30 22.94
CA PRO A 58 11.32 4.76 24.10
C PRO A 58 10.31 3.69 23.65
N SER A 59 9.96 2.78 24.56
CA SER A 59 8.95 1.76 24.27
C SER A 59 7.66 2.40 23.79
N ALA A 60 7.03 1.80 22.77
CA ALA A 60 5.79 2.32 22.20
C ALA A 60 4.73 2.58 23.29
N PRO A 61 4.00 3.71 23.22
CA PRO A 61 2.88 3.97 24.12
C PRO A 61 1.90 2.80 24.13
N ARG A 62 1.57 2.30 25.33
CA ARG A 62 0.65 1.17 25.48
C ARG A 62 -0.78 1.69 25.55
N LYS A 63 -1.59 1.38 24.53
CA LYS A 63 -3.03 1.61 24.57
C LYS A 63 -3.65 0.76 25.71
N PRO A 64 -4.67 1.27 26.43
CA PRO A 64 -5.43 0.46 27.38
C PRO A 64 -5.95 -0.79 26.69
N ARG A 65 -5.86 -1.94 27.36
CA ARG A 65 -6.44 -3.17 26.82
C ARG A 65 -7.95 -3.00 26.74
N PRO A 66 -8.59 -3.31 25.60
CA PRO A 66 -10.04 -3.27 25.52
C PRO A 66 -10.65 -4.24 26.54
N VAL A 67 -11.77 -3.83 27.14
CA VAL A 67 -12.52 -4.67 28.08
C VAL A 67 -12.90 -5.98 27.36
N LYS A 68 -12.70 -7.11 28.04
CA LYS A 68 -13.04 -8.45 27.53
C LYS A 68 -14.56 -8.51 27.33
N ARG A 69 -15.02 -8.34 26.09
CA ARG A 69 -16.44 -8.44 25.74
C ARG A 69 -16.89 -9.89 25.91
N LYS A 70 -18.06 -10.11 26.51
CA LYS A 70 -18.70 -11.43 26.51
C LYS A 70 -19.15 -11.71 25.08
N LEU A 71 -18.81 -12.88 24.56
CA LEU A 71 -19.31 -13.39 23.27
C LEU A 71 -20.73 -13.88 23.49
N GLN A 72 -21.67 -12.98 23.73
CA GLN A 72 -23.08 -13.33 23.73
C GLN A 72 -23.64 -13.13 22.32
N PRO A 73 -24.49 -14.05 21.83
CA PRO A 73 -25.28 -13.80 20.63
C PRO A 73 -26.07 -12.50 20.75
N PRO A 74 -26.40 -11.85 19.63
CA PRO A 74 -27.33 -10.71 19.64
C PRO A 74 -28.65 -11.07 20.35
N ALA A 75 -29.29 -10.10 20.99
CA ALA A 75 -30.57 -10.31 21.68
C ALA A 75 -31.65 -10.87 20.74
N ASP A 76 -31.62 -10.43 19.47
CA ASP A 76 -32.56 -10.85 18.43
C ASP A 76 -32.11 -12.12 17.68
N GLY A 77 -31.03 -12.77 18.15
CA GLY A 77 -30.45 -13.95 17.50
C GLY A 77 -29.71 -13.64 16.20
N PHE A 78 -29.45 -14.68 15.41
CA PHE A 78 -28.86 -14.57 14.09
C PHE A 78 -29.93 -14.71 13.02
N CYS A 79 -29.75 -14.04 11.88
CA CYS A 79 -30.61 -14.25 10.72
C CYS A 79 -30.53 -15.71 10.26
N PRO A 80 -31.66 -16.34 9.89
CA PRO A 80 -31.65 -17.70 9.35
C PRO A 80 -30.84 -17.72 8.04
N VAL A 81 -29.89 -18.65 7.97
CA VAL A 81 -29.12 -18.90 6.76
C VAL A 81 -29.86 -19.95 5.92
N PRO A 82 -30.06 -19.74 4.61
CA PRO A 82 -30.61 -20.76 3.73
C PRO A 82 -29.82 -22.07 3.84
N SER A 83 -30.53 -23.21 3.91
CA SER A 83 -29.90 -24.52 4.04
C SER A 83 -29.05 -24.90 2.83
N ASP A 84 -29.49 -24.47 1.65
CA ASP A 84 -28.75 -24.63 0.41
C ASP A 84 -28.10 -23.30 0.02
N LEU A 85 -26.78 -23.24 0.22
CA LEU A 85 -25.98 -22.11 -0.20
C LEU A 85 -25.71 -22.12 -1.71
N ALA A 86 -25.76 -23.27 -2.39
CA ALA A 86 -25.41 -23.34 -3.80
C ALA A 86 -26.49 -22.69 -4.69
N SER A 87 -27.76 -22.67 -4.26
CA SER A 87 -28.85 -22.03 -5.00
C SER A 87 -28.87 -20.50 -4.91
N ILE A 88 -28.25 -19.90 -3.88
CA ILE A 88 -28.18 -18.43 -3.74
C ILE A 88 -26.99 -17.81 -4.47
N PHE A 89 -26.00 -18.62 -4.86
CA PHE A 89 -24.84 -18.15 -5.60
C PHE A 89 -25.00 -18.41 -7.10
N ILE A 90 -24.74 -17.38 -7.90
CA ILE A 90 -24.63 -17.53 -9.35
C ILE A 90 -23.21 -17.99 -9.66
N PRO A 91 -23.00 -19.19 -10.26
CA PRO A 91 -21.67 -19.64 -10.61
C PRO A 91 -21.09 -18.75 -11.70
N LEU A 92 -19.97 -18.09 -11.39
CA LEU A 92 -19.20 -17.38 -12.40
C LEU A 92 -18.37 -18.40 -13.20
N PRO A 93 -18.27 -18.24 -14.53
CA PRO A 93 -17.39 -19.08 -15.32
C PRO A 93 -15.97 -18.95 -14.81
N CYS A 94 -15.34 -20.07 -14.49
CA CYS A 94 -13.94 -20.07 -14.10
C CYS A 94 -13.11 -19.52 -15.27
N PRO A 95 -12.30 -18.48 -15.08
CA PRO A 95 -11.39 -18.04 -16.13
C PRO A 95 -10.46 -19.21 -16.48
N VAL A 96 -10.17 -19.36 -17.77
CA VAL A 96 -9.27 -20.40 -18.28
C VAL A 96 -7.99 -20.39 -17.46
N ILE A 97 -7.76 -21.48 -16.71
CA ILE A 97 -6.58 -21.64 -15.86
C ILE A 97 -5.36 -21.56 -16.79
N LYS A 98 -4.64 -20.44 -16.74
CA LYS A 98 -3.36 -20.31 -17.44
C LYS A 98 -2.40 -21.29 -16.77
N LYS A 99 -2.01 -22.37 -17.45
CA LYS A 99 -0.96 -23.27 -16.95
C LYS A 99 0.36 -22.50 -16.89
N ILE A 100 0.88 -22.32 -15.68
CA ILE A 100 2.23 -21.77 -15.48
C ILE A 100 3.21 -22.92 -15.77
N ARG A 101 4.09 -22.73 -16.75
CA ARG A 101 5.22 -23.63 -16.98
C ARG A 101 6.29 -23.31 -15.94
N VAL A 102 6.50 -24.21 -14.98
CA VAL A 102 7.71 -24.20 -14.14
C VAL A 102 8.85 -24.71 -15.02
N GLY A 103 9.80 -23.82 -15.33
CA GLY A 103 11.02 -24.17 -16.06
C GLY A 103 12.01 -24.88 -15.15
N SER A 104 12.49 -26.04 -15.58
CA SER A 104 13.67 -26.75 -15.07
C SER A 104 14.93 -26.24 -15.75
#